data_AF-A0AA42XI39-F1
#
_entry.id   AF-A0AA42XI39-F1
#
_cell.length_a   1.000
_cell.length_b   1.000
_cell.length_c   1.000
_cell.angle_alpha   90.00
_cell.angle_beta   90.00
_cell.angle_gamma   90.00
#
_symmetry.space_group_name_H-M   'P 1'
#
loop_
_entity.id
_entity.type
_entity.pdbx_description
1 polymer ?
#
loop_
_entity_poly.entity_id
_entity_poly.type
_entity_poly.pdbx_seq_one_letter_code
_entity_poly.pdbx_strand_id
1 'polypeptide(L)'
;MTELDNVGFCVCLNVLMANNGGDMGIFGWIKLKVLGRGVSAPAALTEDEVRTRARNGTQLEVEAMLSQHPQWANTVLDIAIKNNRWPLISIAKKSGVVIDCPSVLYRVMQRGDVHTAISLVENGAPLPLNNIESAIADAHRHRRAGAGPFRQLLKTIFDRHGVNSVDYVRLVSEWGNQRGLRDMGALLHEFGYDFHKTRSINVVGFFHRSILGSYEGELCDLLTWGQKIDFEHPHFDDPPEDHKLNKLVIINDKEKAELMIAEQTAASINQALADAGLTQDDTPKPKRKM
;
A
#
# COMPACT_ATOMS: atom_id res chain seq x y z
N MET A 1 7.84 -60.24 -15.63
CA MET A 1 7.03 -59.30 -16.44
C MET A 1 7.37 -57.91 -15.96
N THR A 2 8.53 -57.38 -16.36
CA THR A 2 8.86 -56.61 -17.58
C THR A 2 8.42 -55.14 -17.48
N GLU A 3 9.41 -54.26 -17.50
CA GLU A 3 9.48 -52.83 -17.19
C GLU A 3 8.62 -51.88 -18.06
N LEU A 4 7.61 -52.40 -18.77
CA LEU A 4 6.75 -51.61 -19.65
C LEU A 4 5.48 -51.05 -18.97
N ASP A 5 5.11 -51.53 -17.79
CA ASP A 5 3.95 -51.01 -17.04
C ASP A 5 4.25 -49.74 -16.22
N ASN A 6 5.53 -49.45 -15.96
CA ASN A 6 5.94 -48.26 -15.18
C ASN A 6 5.96 -46.96 -15.99
N VAL A 7 6.05 -47.05 -17.33
CA VAL A 7 6.06 -45.86 -18.19
C VAL A 7 4.63 -45.35 -18.43
N GLY A 8 3.64 -46.24 -18.49
CA GLY A 8 2.22 -45.88 -18.64
C GLY A 8 1.62 -45.13 -17.44
N PHE A 9 2.11 -45.42 -16.22
CA PHE A 9 1.65 -44.76 -15.00
C PHE A 9 2.27 -43.36 -14.78
N CYS A 10 3.47 -43.14 -15.31
CA CYS A 10 4.18 -41.87 -15.18
C CYS A 10 3.62 -40.78 -16.12
N VAL A 11 3.07 -41.17 -17.27
CA VAL A 11 2.48 -40.24 -18.24
C VAL A 11 1.08 -39.78 -17.82
N CYS A 12 0.28 -40.63 -17.17
CA CYS A 12 -1.05 -40.22 -16.68
C CYS A 12 -0.97 -39.23 -15.51
N LEU A 13 0.10 -39.26 -14.71
CA LEU A 13 0.29 -38.30 -13.61
C LEU A 13 0.66 -36.90 -14.13
N ASN A 14 1.49 -36.82 -15.17
CA ASN A 14 1.89 -35.53 -15.76
C ASN A 14 0.75 -34.85 -16.53
N VAL A 15 -0.17 -35.59 -17.13
CA VAL A 15 -1.36 -35.00 -17.79
C VAL A 15 -2.36 -34.45 -16.76
N LEU A 16 -2.41 -34.99 -15.54
CA LEU A 16 -3.19 -34.40 -14.45
C LEU A 16 -2.52 -33.16 -13.82
N MET A 17 -1.18 -33.03 -13.93
CA MET A 17 -0.43 -31.88 -13.40
C MET A 17 -0.57 -30.59 -14.23
N ALA A 18 -1.09 -30.67 -15.46
CA ALA A 18 -1.31 -29.48 -16.30
C ALA A 18 -2.69 -28.83 -16.11
N ASN A 19 -3.68 -29.56 -15.58
CA ASN A 19 -5.08 -29.10 -15.57
C ASN A 19 -5.67 -28.78 -14.20
N ASN A 20 -5.00 -29.07 -13.08
CA ASN A 20 -5.47 -28.70 -11.75
C ASN A 20 -4.35 -28.09 -10.92
N GLY A 21 -4.25 -26.75 -10.95
CA GLY A 21 -3.35 -25.96 -10.12
C GLY A 21 -3.77 -25.94 -8.65
N GLY A 22 -3.69 -27.07 -7.96
CA GLY A 22 -4.08 -27.18 -6.55
C GLY A 22 -3.38 -28.34 -5.82
N ASP A 23 -2.98 -28.06 -4.58
CA ASP A 23 -2.57 -29.00 -3.53
C ASP A 23 -1.20 -29.70 -3.62
N MET A 24 -0.11 -28.92 -3.49
CA MET A 24 1.19 -29.48 -3.10
C MET A 24 1.23 -30.07 -1.67
N GLY A 25 0.23 -29.80 -0.81
CA GLY A 25 0.19 -30.30 0.57
C GLY A 25 -0.15 -31.79 0.70
N ILE A 26 -1.00 -32.32 -0.19
CA ILE A 26 -1.45 -33.73 -0.15
C ILE A 26 -0.38 -34.66 -0.75
N PHE A 27 0.41 -34.18 -1.72
CA PHE A 27 1.42 -35.01 -2.38
C PHE A 27 2.70 -35.25 -1.57
N GLY A 28 3.03 -34.38 -0.60
CA GLY A 28 4.10 -34.65 0.38
C GLY A 28 3.81 -35.89 1.22
N TRP A 29 2.53 -36.12 1.55
CA TRP A 29 2.07 -37.31 2.27
C TRP A 29 2.11 -38.59 1.42
N ILE A 30 1.78 -38.48 0.13
CA ILE A 30 1.78 -39.64 -0.78
C ILE A 30 3.21 -40.09 -1.11
N LYS A 31 4.16 -39.17 -1.26
CA LYS A 31 5.57 -39.51 -1.55
C LYS A 31 6.24 -40.26 -0.40
N LEU A 32 5.81 -40.06 0.85
CA LEU A 32 6.30 -40.81 2.01
C LEU A 32 5.70 -42.22 2.14
N LYS A 33 4.49 -42.46 1.62
CA LYS A 33 3.87 -43.80 1.65
C LYS A 33 4.60 -44.83 0.78
N VAL A 34 5.33 -44.40 -0.24
CA VAL A 34 6.09 -45.28 -1.14
C VAL A 34 7.42 -45.75 -0.50
N LEU A 35 7.84 -45.15 0.62
CA LEU A 35 9.06 -45.52 1.36
C LEU A 35 8.73 -46.09 2.75
N GLY A 36 7.89 -47.12 2.82
CA GLY A 36 7.95 -48.20 3.82
C GLY A 36 8.02 -47.86 5.33
N ARG A 37 7.74 -46.63 5.77
CA ARG A 37 7.62 -46.27 7.18
C ARG A 37 6.22 -45.75 7.43
N GLY A 38 5.44 -46.51 8.20
CA GLY A 38 4.10 -46.12 8.60
C GLY A 38 4.14 -44.83 9.42
N VAL A 39 3.87 -43.70 8.77
CA VAL A 39 3.56 -42.44 9.46
C VAL A 39 2.10 -42.54 9.85
N SER A 40 1.83 -42.73 11.15
CA SER A 40 0.49 -42.62 11.71
C SER A 40 -0.08 -41.25 11.33
N ALA A 41 -1.31 -41.21 10.81
CA ALA A 41 -1.99 -39.93 10.58
C ALA A 41 -2.01 -39.14 11.90
N PRO A 42 -1.65 -37.85 11.90
CA PRO A 42 -1.62 -37.05 13.11
C PRO A 42 -3.02 -37.01 13.71
N ALA A 43 -3.09 -37.10 15.04
CA ALA A 43 -4.37 -37.11 15.76
C ALA A 43 -5.21 -35.89 15.37
N ALA A 44 -6.49 -36.09 15.08
CA ALA A 44 -7.37 -34.98 14.74
C ALA A 44 -7.45 -34.00 15.92
N LEU A 45 -7.10 -32.73 15.67
CA LEU A 45 -7.25 -31.65 16.64
C LEU A 45 -8.65 -31.04 16.53
N THR A 46 -9.24 -30.72 17.66
CA THR A 46 -10.48 -29.94 17.75
C THR A 46 -10.20 -28.45 17.61
N GLU A 47 -11.21 -27.68 17.20
CA GLU A 47 -11.07 -26.22 17.09
C GLU A 47 -10.71 -25.60 18.44
N ASP A 48 -11.33 -26.01 19.55
CA ASP A 48 -11.06 -25.44 20.88
C ASP A 48 -9.61 -25.67 21.36
N GLU A 49 -9.02 -26.82 21.02
CA GLU A 49 -7.60 -27.09 21.31
C GLU A 49 -6.69 -26.17 20.52
N VAL A 50 -6.98 -25.97 19.23
CA VAL A 50 -6.26 -25.03 18.36
C VAL A 50 -6.39 -23.62 18.90
N ARG A 51 -7.59 -23.20 19.31
CA ARG A 51 -7.83 -21.87 19.86
C ARG A 51 -7.06 -21.65 21.16
N THR A 52 -7.03 -22.66 22.03
CA THR A 52 -6.33 -22.61 23.31
C THR A 52 -4.82 -22.53 23.10
N ARG A 53 -4.26 -23.35 22.21
CA ARG A 53 -2.82 -23.33 21.87
C ARG A 53 -2.42 -22.03 21.17
N ALA A 54 -3.24 -21.52 20.25
CA ALA A 54 -3.01 -20.23 19.61
C ALA A 54 -3.05 -19.07 20.63
N ARG A 55 -3.93 -19.14 21.64
CA ARG A 55 -4.03 -18.09 22.67
C ARG A 55 -2.91 -18.15 23.70
N ASN A 56 -2.59 -19.34 24.22
CA ASN A 56 -1.76 -19.50 25.41
C ASN A 56 -0.46 -20.29 25.18
N GLY A 57 -0.39 -21.10 24.11
CA GLY A 57 0.73 -22.01 23.85
C GLY A 57 2.01 -21.29 23.39
N THR A 58 3.15 -21.94 23.45
CA THR A 58 4.42 -21.33 23.01
C THR A 58 4.50 -21.17 21.48
N GLN A 59 5.44 -20.35 21.00
CA GLN A 59 5.68 -20.17 19.57
C GLN A 59 5.99 -21.51 18.87
N LEU A 60 6.85 -22.33 19.49
CA LEU A 60 7.27 -23.64 18.98
C LEU A 60 6.12 -24.65 18.95
N GLU A 61 5.24 -24.64 19.95
CA GLU A 61 4.06 -25.51 19.99
C GLU A 61 3.11 -25.22 18.82
N VAL A 62 2.88 -23.95 18.51
CA VAL A 62 2.01 -23.54 17.41
C VAL A 62 2.67 -23.86 16.05
N GLU A 63 3.98 -23.71 15.92
CA GLU A 63 4.72 -24.10 14.71
C GLU A 63 4.69 -25.61 14.46
N ALA A 64 4.89 -26.41 15.51
CA ALA A 64 4.77 -27.87 15.43
C ALA A 64 3.33 -28.30 15.07
N MET A 65 2.33 -27.64 15.68
CA MET A 65 0.92 -27.89 15.40
C MET A 65 0.57 -27.59 13.94
N LEU A 66 0.98 -26.43 13.43
CA LEU A 66 0.69 -26.04 12.05
C LEU A 66 1.48 -26.83 11.00
N SER A 67 2.64 -27.39 11.38
CA SER A 67 3.38 -28.32 10.53
C SER A 67 2.64 -29.64 10.33
N GLN A 68 1.87 -30.07 11.32
CA GLN A 68 1.06 -31.30 11.27
C GLN A 68 -0.37 -31.05 10.76
N HIS A 69 -0.90 -29.85 10.99
CA HIS A 69 -2.27 -29.46 10.68
C HIS A 69 -2.35 -28.05 10.06
N PRO A 70 -1.89 -27.89 8.80
CA PRO A 70 -1.83 -26.58 8.14
C PRO A 70 -3.21 -25.94 7.93
N GLN A 71 -4.29 -26.71 7.90
CA GLN A 71 -5.66 -26.22 7.74
C GLN A 71 -6.09 -25.24 8.85
N TRP A 72 -5.44 -25.29 10.01
CA TRP A 72 -5.76 -24.44 11.16
C TRP A 72 -5.08 -23.07 11.14
N ALA A 73 -4.26 -22.76 10.13
CA ALA A 73 -3.48 -21.51 10.14
C ALA A 73 -4.35 -20.26 10.16
N ASN A 74 -5.53 -20.26 9.52
CA ASN A 74 -6.46 -19.13 9.58
C ASN A 74 -7.02 -18.90 10.99
N THR A 75 -7.37 -19.97 11.70
CA THR A 75 -7.83 -19.90 13.10
C THR A 75 -6.72 -19.40 14.02
N VAL A 76 -5.49 -19.90 13.81
CA VAL A 76 -4.31 -19.43 14.55
C VAL A 76 -4.04 -17.96 14.26
N LEU A 77 -4.17 -17.53 13.00
CA LEU A 77 -3.95 -16.16 12.57
C LEU A 77 -4.96 -15.20 13.22
N ASP A 78 -6.26 -15.51 13.18
CA ASP A 78 -7.31 -14.69 13.80
C ASP A 78 -7.08 -14.54 15.32
N ILE A 79 -6.71 -15.62 15.99
CA ILE A 79 -6.43 -15.59 17.44
C ILE A 79 -5.15 -14.85 17.75
N ALA A 80 -4.11 -15.05 16.93
CA ALA A 80 -2.85 -14.32 17.06
C ALA A 80 -3.09 -12.82 16.95
N ILE A 81 -3.96 -12.39 16.05
CA ILE A 81 -4.30 -10.97 15.86
C ILE A 81 -5.14 -10.46 17.03
N LYS A 82 -6.20 -11.17 17.43
CA LYS A 82 -7.07 -10.78 18.56
C LYS A 82 -6.29 -10.66 19.88
N ASN A 83 -5.27 -11.49 20.07
CA ASN A 83 -4.49 -11.57 21.31
C ASN A 83 -3.09 -10.97 21.17
N ASN A 84 -2.80 -10.29 20.06
CA ASN A 84 -1.53 -9.59 19.83
C ASN A 84 -0.28 -10.47 19.90
N ARG A 85 -0.41 -11.71 19.42
CA ARG A 85 0.66 -12.71 19.34
C ARG A 85 1.35 -12.67 17.98
N TRP A 86 1.99 -11.55 17.69
CA TRP A 86 2.66 -11.25 16.41
C TRP A 86 3.66 -12.33 15.93
N PRO A 87 4.45 -12.99 16.80
CA PRO A 87 5.33 -14.08 16.37
C PRO A 87 4.61 -15.29 15.76
N LEU A 88 3.30 -15.46 16.04
CA LEU A 88 2.50 -16.53 15.45
C LEU A 88 2.03 -16.20 14.03
N ILE A 89 2.00 -14.92 13.63
CA ILE A 89 1.62 -14.50 12.27
C ILE A 89 2.66 -14.99 11.27
N SER A 90 3.95 -14.86 11.59
CA SER A 90 5.04 -15.37 10.74
C SER A 90 5.04 -16.89 10.63
N ILE A 91 4.60 -17.60 11.67
CA ILE A 91 4.46 -19.06 11.66
C ILE A 91 3.26 -19.49 10.82
N ALA A 92 2.08 -18.91 11.04
CA ALA A 92 0.90 -19.18 10.23
C ALA A 92 1.18 -18.93 8.73
N LYS A 93 2.01 -17.93 8.43
CA LYS A 93 2.53 -17.64 7.09
C LYS A 93 3.42 -18.75 6.51
N LYS A 94 4.37 -19.31 7.27
CA LYS A 94 5.24 -20.42 6.79
C LYS A 94 4.46 -21.67 6.37
N SER A 95 3.25 -21.84 6.90
CA SER A 95 2.38 -22.97 6.60
C SER A 95 1.65 -22.86 5.24
N GLY A 96 1.91 -21.80 4.46
CA GLY A 96 1.43 -21.68 3.07
C GLY A 96 -0.01 -21.19 2.92
N VAL A 97 -0.57 -20.55 3.95
CA VAL A 97 -1.97 -20.12 3.95
C VAL A 97 -2.14 -18.72 3.36
N VAL A 98 -3.11 -18.60 2.45
CA VAL A 98 -3.56 -17.32 1.89
C VAL A 98 -4.34 -16.56 2.95
N ILE A 99 -3.83 -15.40 3.34
CA ILE A 99 -4.51 -14.50 4.28
C ILE A 99 -5.62 -13.81 3.50
N ASP A 100 -6.86 -14.31 3.58
CA ASP A 100 -8.02 -13.76 2.86
C ASP A 100 -8.90 -12.85 3.73
N CYS A 101 -8.34 -12.23 4.77
CA CYS A 101 -9.12 -11.44 5.71
C CYS A 101 -8.66 -9.97 5.70
N PRO A 102 -9.40 -9.06 5.05
CA PRO A 102 -9.05 -7.63 4.98
C PRO A 102 -8.95 -6.95 6.36
N SER A 103 -9.67 -7.49 7.34
CA SER A 103 -9.66 -6.97 8.72
C SER A 103 -8.32 -7.15 9.44
N VAL A 104 -7.49 -8.10 8.97
CA VAL A 104 -6.18 -8.39 9.54
C VAL A 104 -5.24 -7.23 9.32
N LEU A 105 -5.06 -6.83 8.05
CA LEU A 105 -4.18 -5.72 7.68
C LEU A 105 -4.64 -4.42 8.35
N TYR A 106 -5.95 -4.14 8.34
CA TYR A 106 -6.51 -2.97 9.00
C TYR A 106 -6.13 -2.90 10.50
N ARG A 107 -6.29 -4.00 11.25
CA ARG A 107 -5.95 -4.04 12.69
C ARG A 107 -4.45 -3.86 12.96
N VAL A 108 -3.59 -4.42 12.10
CA VAL A 108 -2.14 -4.27 12.21
C VAL A 108 -1.74 -2.81 11.97
N MET A 109 -2.31 -2.18 10.93
CA MET A 109 -2.12 -0.77 10.62
C MET A 109 -2.66 0.13 11.74
N GLN A 110 -3.82 -0.18 12.30
CA GLN A 110 -4.40 0.53 13.45
C GLN A 110 -3.47 0.59 14.67
N ARG A 111 -2.66 -0.46 14.86
CA ARG A 111 -1.67 -0.53 15.95
C ARG A 111 -0.33 0.15 15.64
N GLY A 112 -0.12 0.55 14.39
CA GLY A 112 1.15 1.09 13.91
C GLY A 112 2.29 0.06 13.87
N ASP A 113 1.97 -1.24 13.74
CA ASP A 113 2.97 -2.28 13.50
C ASP A 113 3.29 -2.38 12.00
N VAL A 114 4.12 -1.44 11.57
CA VAL A 114 4.48 -1.25 10.16
C VAL A 114 5.20 -2.46 9.56
N HIS A 115 6.05 -3.15 10.32
CA HIS A 115 6.80 -4.31 9.81
C HIS A 115 5.89 -5.52 9.56
N THR A 116 4.96 -5.79 10.47
CA THR A 116 3.96 -6.83 10.25
C THR A 116 3.06 -6.46 9.07
N ALA A 117 2.67 -5.19 8.94
CA ALA A 117 1.85 -4.73 7.82
C ALA A 117 2.55 -4.94 6.46
N ILE A 118 3.84 -4.60 6.34
CA ILE A 118 4.63 -4.87 5.12
C ILE A 118 4.58 -6.36 4.78
N SER A 119 4.91 -7.21 5.74
CA SER A 119 4.91 -8.67 5.56
C SER A 119 3.53 -9.19 5.12
N LEU A 120 2.43 -8.64 5.65
CA LEU A 120 1.08 -9.03 5.23
C LEU A 120 0.78 -8.64 3.78
N VAL A 121 1.13 -7.42 3.36
CA VAL A 121 0.89 -6.94 1.99
C VAL A 121 1.75 -7.71 0.97
N GLU A 122 3.02 -7.97 1.27
CA GLU A 122 3.89 -8.80 0.42
C GLU A 122 3.31 -10.20 0.19
N ASN A 123 2.58 -10.72 1.16
CA ASN A 123 2.03 -12.09 1.13
C ASN A 123 0.58 -12.14 0.64
N GLY A 124 0.04 -11.01 0.20
CA GLY A 124 -1.27 -10.95 -0.42
C GLY A 124 -2.44 -10.94 0.50
N ALA A 125 -2.24 -10.44 1.72
CA ALA A 125 -3.37 -9.96 2.50
C ALA A 125 -4.17 -8.94 1.65
N PRO A 126 -5.49 -9.13 1.51
CA PRO A 126 -6.33 -8.19 0.78
C PRO A 126 -6.32 -6.84 1.51
N LEU A 127 -6.26 -5.76 0.74
CA LEU A 127 -6.41 -4.43 1.32
C LEU A 127 -7.82 -4.28 1.91
N PRO A 128 -7.96 -3.52 3.00
CA PRO A 128 -9.25 -3.04 3.42
C PRO A 128 -9.73 -1.96 2.42
N LEU A 129 -10.14 -2.34 1.20
CA LEU A 129 -10.40 -1.41 0.09
C LEU A 129 -11.39 -0.29 0.46
N ASN A 130 -12.37 -0.56 1.33
CA ASN A 130 -13.32 0.45 1.77
C ASN A 130 -12.77 1.39 2.86
N ASN A 131 -11.62 1.08 3.46
CA ASN A 131 -11.03 1.76 4.63
C ASN A 131 -9.51 1.95 4.50
N ILE A 132 -8.95 1.91 3.29
CA ILE A 132 -7.49 1.94 3.09
C ILE A 132 -6.92 3.28 3.53
N GLU A 133 -7.62 4.38 3.26
CA GLU A 133 -7.26 5.73 3.70
C GLU A 133 -7.16 5.81 5.23
N SER A 134 -8.18 5.29 5.91
CA SER A 134 -8.23 5.23 7.37
C SER A 134 -7.13 4.34 7.93
N ALA A 135 -6.85 3.21 7.28
CA ALA A 135 -5.77 2.31 7.65
C ALA A 135 -4.40 3.00 7.53
N ILE A 136 -4.14 3.71 6.42
CA ILE A 136 -2.90 4.44 6.19
C ILE A 136 -2.75 5.56 7.22
N ALA A 137 -3.81 6.34 7.46
CA ALA A 137 -3.83 7.40 8.47
C ALA A 137 -3.52 6.86 9.87
N ASP A 138 -4.12 5.73 10.26
CA ASP A 138 -3.85 5.10 11.55
C ASP A 138 -2.44 4.52 11.64
N ALA A 139 -1.93 3.90 10.56
CA ALA A 139 -0.56 3.43 10.51
C ALA A 139 0.44 4.58 10.68
N HIS A 140 0.17 5.74 10.07
CA HIS A 140 0.97 6.94 10.25
C HIS A 140 0.90 7.46 11.70
N ARG A 141 -0.31 7.55 12.26
CA ARG A 141 -0.60 8.09 13.59
C ARG A 141 0.01 7.27 14.72
N HIS A 142 -0.08 5.95 14.61
CA HIS A 142 0.35 5.02 15.66
C HIS A 142 1.72 4.40 15.40
N ARG A 143 2.43 4.81 14.33
CA ARG A 143 3.71 4.20 13.97
C ARG A 143 4.65 4.20 15.17
N ARG A 144 5.14 3.00 15.50
CA ARG A 144 6.23 2.82 16.48
C ARG A 144 7.60 2.95 15.81
N ALA A 145 7.64 2.68 14.51
CA ALA A 145 8.81 2.78 13.67
C ALA A 145 8.98 4.19 13.09
N GLY A 146 10.20 4.54 12.67
CA GLY A 146 10.50 5.82 12.01
C GLY A 146 9.85 5.97 10.63
N ALA A 147 10.12 7.09 9.95
CA ALA A 147 9.53 7.39 8.63
C ALA A 147 9.90 6.38 7.54
N GLY A 148 11.10 5.77 7.60
CA GLY A 148 11.58 4.81 6.60
C GLY A 148 10.68 3.57 6.42
N PRO A 149 10.40 2.81 7.50
CA PRO A 149 9.50 1.67 7.42
C PRO A 149 8.09 2.04 6.93
N PHE A 150 7.56 3.20 7.33
CA PHE A 150 6.24 3.64 6.86
C PHE A 150 6.24 3.91 5.35
N ARG A 151 7.29 4.57 4.83
CA ARG A 151 7.48 4.74 3.39
C ARG A 151 7.56 3.39 2.66
N GLN A 152 8.26 2.41 3.23
CA GLN A 152 8.32 1.06 2.64
C GLN A 152 6.94 0.41 2.61
N LEU A 153 6.14 0.51 3.67
CA LEU A 153 4.76 0.01 3.69
C LEU A 153 3.91 0.62 2.58
N LEU A 154 3.95 1.94 2.41
CA LEU A 154 3.22 2.62 1.33
C LEU A 154 3.64 2.11 -0.03
N LYS A 155 4.96 2.03 -0.28
CA LYS A 155 5.49 1.50 -1.52
C LYS A 155 4.97 0.09 -1.79
N THR A 156 5.03 -0.82 -0.81
CA THR A 156 4.52 -2.19 -0.95
C THR A 156 3.02 -2.23 -1.27
N ILE A 157 2.22 -1.36 -0.63
CA ILE A 157 0.78 -1.24 -0.91
C ILE A 157 0.56 -0.79 -2.36
N PHE A 158 1.26 0.25 -2.80
CA PHE A 158 1.08 0.85 -4.12
C PHE A 158 1.65 0.01 -5.26
N ASP A 159 2.78 -0.68 -5.06
CA ASP A 159 3.34 -1.63 -6.03
C ASP A 159 2.33 -2.75 -6.35
N ARG A 160 1.50 -3.12 -5.38
CA ARG A 160 0.54 -4.22 -5.51
C ARG A 160 -0.83 -3.79 -6.00
N HIS A 161 -1.31 -2.62 -5.59
CA HIS A 161 -2.71 -2.20 -5.81
C HIS A 161 -2.84 -0.97 -6.70
N GLY A 162 -1.70 -0.34 -7.05
CA GLY A 162 -1.66 0.94 -7.74
C GLY A 162 -1.84 2.09 -6.76
N VAL A 163 -1.01 3.13 -6.88
CA VAL A 163 -1.09 4.33 -6.04
C VAL A 163 -2.45 5.04 -6.15
N ASN A 164 -3.09 4.97 -7.32
CA ASN A 164 -4.40 5.56 -7.61
C ASN A 164 -5.58 4.76 -7.02
N SER A 165 -5.32 3.69 -6.24
CA SER A 165 -6.36 2.99 -5.48
C SER A 165 -6.79 3.74 -4.21
N VAL A 166 -6.08 4.82 -3.86
CA VAL A 166 -6.36 5.65 -2.68
C VAL A 166 -7.09 6.92 -3.11
N ASP A 167 -8.13 7.32 -2.39
CA ASP A 167 -8.75 8.64 -2.55
C ASP A 167 -8.02 9.64 -1.65
N TYR A 168 -7.21 10.51 -2.24
CA TYR A 168 -6.45 11.54 -1.50
C TYR A 168 -7.33 12.45 -0.63
N VAL A 169 -8.51 12.85 -1.11
CA VAL A 169 -9.42 13.75 -0.36
C VAL A 169 -10.02 13.03 0.86
N ARG A 170 -10.30 11.74 0.71
CA ARG A 170 -10.70 10.89 1.84
C ARG A 170 -9.52 10.66 2.78
N LEU A 171 -8.31 10.42 2.28
CA LEU A 171 -7.09 10.27 3.07
C LEU A 171 -6.86 11.48 3.97
N VAL A 172 -6.94 12.69 3.42
CA VAL A 172 -6.80 13.92 4.21
C VAL A 172 -7.86 14.01 5.29
N SER A 173 -9.11 13.64 4.96
CA SER A 173 -10.22 13.66 5.92
C SER A 173 -9.99 12.69 7.09
N GLU A 174 -9.42 11.52 6.84
CA GLU A 174 -9.08 10.50 7.83
C GLU A 174 -7.79 10.82 8.62
N TRP A 175 -6.85 11.56 8.02
CA TRP A 175 -5.58 11.95 8.63
C TRP A 175 -5.80 12.69 9.96
N GLY A 176 -6.82 13.53 10.01
CA GLY A 176 -7.36 14.15 11.22
C GLY A 176 -6.46 15.23 11.86
N ASN A 177 -5.22 15.37 11.41
CA ASN A 177 -4.32 16.49 11.72
C ASN A 177 -3.47 16.83 10.48
N GLN A 178 -2.61 17.84 10.56
CA GLN A 178 -1.81 18.30 9.42
C GLN A 178 -0.33 17.85 9.49
N ARG A 179 0.06 17.18 10.58
CA ARG A 179 1.45 16.77 10.76
C ARG A 179 1.77 15.64 9.77
N GLY A 180 2.73 15.89 8.89
CA GLY A 180 3.17 14.93 7.87
C GLY A 180 2.18 14.74 6.73
N LEU A 181 1.15 15.60 6.59
CA LEU A 181 0.23 15.53 5.44
C LEU A 181 0.92 15.96 4.15
N ARG A 182 1.69 17.06 4.19
CA ARG A 182 2.57 17.47 3.08
C ARG A 182 3.56 16.37 2.69
N ASP A 183 4.23 15.75 3.66
CA ASP A 183 5.14 14.62 3.42
C ASP A 183 4.41 13.44 2.76
N MET A 184 3.19 13.15 3.22
CA MET A 184 2.34 12.11 2.63
C MET A 184 1.94 12.46 1.18
N GLY A 185 1.57 13.71 0.91
CA GLY A 185 1.28 14.20 -0.43
C GLY A 185 2.49 14.09 -1.36
N ALA A 186 3.68 14.47 -0.88
CA ALA A 186 4.93 14.35 -1.61
C ALA A 186 5.27 12.88 -1.92
N LEU A 187 5.03 11.95 -0.98
CA LEU A 187 5.20 10.51 -1.23
C LEU A 187 4.22 9.99 -2.27
N LEU A 188 2.95 10.40 -2.23
CA LEU A 188 1.98 10.03 -3.25
C LEU A 188 2.41 10.52 -4.64
N HIS A 189 2.84 11.78 -4.73
CA HIS A 189 3.37 12.34 -5.98
C HIS A 189 4.61 11.57 -6.45
N GLU A 190 5.56 11.28 -5.56
CA GLU A 190 6.76 10.49 -5.87
C GLU A 190 6.40 9.09 -6.40
N PHE A 191 5.34 8.47 -5.87
CA PHE A 191 4.86 7.17 -6.33
C PHE A 191 3.94 7.24 -7.56
N GLY A 192 3.76 8.42 -8.17
CA GLY A 192 3.03 8.59 -9.41
C GLY A 192 1.50 8.71 -9.25
N TYR A 193 1.04 9.18 -8.08
CA TYR A 193 -0.37 9.50 -7.87
C TYR A 193 -0.84 10.61 -8.81
N ASP A 194 -1.98 10.38 -9.47
CA ASP A 194 -2.54 11.31 -10.45
C ASP A 194 -3.49 12.31 -9.76
N PHE A 195 -2.93 13.42 -9.31
CA PHE A 195 -3.68 14.52 -8.69
C PHE A 195 -4.64 15.22 -9.67
N HIS A 196 -4.52 15.04 -11.00
CA HIS A 196 -5.47 15.66 -11.95
C HIS A 196 -6.83 14.97 -11.98
N LYS A 197 -6.86 13.67 -11.65
CA LYS A 197 -8.07 12.84 -11.67
C LYS A 197 -8.83 12.84 -10.36
N THR A 198 -8.31 13.49 -9.33
CA THR A 198 -9.00 13.61 -8.06
C THR A 198 -10.17 14.59 -8.14
N ARG A 199 -11.12 14.42 -7.22
CA ARG A 199 -12.17 15.42 -6.99
C ARG A 199 -11.56 16.70 -6.43
N SER A 200 -12.24 17.82 -6.66
CA SER A 200 -11.85 19.10 -6.10
C SER A 200 -11.83 19.08 -4.58
N ILE A 201 -10.88 19.82 -4.02
CA ILE A 201 -10.74 20.05 -2.59
C ILE A 201 -11.30 21.44 -2.29
N ASN A 202 -12.23 21.55 -1.35
CA ASN A 202 -12.63 22.85 -0.84
C ASN A 202 -11.52 23.43 0.04
N VAL A 203 -10.97 24.59 -0.34
CA VAL A 203 -9.82 25.20 0.35
C VAL A 203 -10.12 25.44 1.83
N VAL A 204 -11.32 25.90 2.16
CA VAL A 204 -11.70 26.16 3.54
C VAL A 204 -11.89 24.84 4.29
N GLY A 205 -12.64 23.87 3.77
CA GLY A 205 -12.83 22.58 4.45
C GLY A 205 -11.53 21.81 4.70
N PHE A 206 -10.54 21.96 3.81
CA PHE A 206 -9.22 21.33 3.91
C PHE A 206 -8.29 22.04 4.88
N PHE A 207 -8.26 23.39 4.86
CA PHE A 207 -7.36 24.20 5.69
C PHE A 207 -8.02 24.78 6.96
N HIS A 208 -9.33 24.57 7.19
CA HIS A 208 -10.02 24.99 8.41
C HIS A 208 -9.78 24.03 9.58
N ARG A 209 -9.45 22.75 9.33
CA ARG A 209 -9.01 21.82 10.41
C ARG A 209 -7.59 22.12 10.92
N SER A 210 -7.03 23.21 10.44
CA SER A 210 -5.61 23.45 10.30
C SER A 210 -5.24 24.85 10.83
N ILE A 211 -6.16 25.62 11.41
CA ILE A 211 -5.98 27.04 11.79
C ILE A 211 -4.76 27.35 12.72
N LEU A 212 -4.03 26.35 13.23
CA LEU A 212 -2.91 26.48 14.18
C LEU A 212 -1.53 26.01 13.67
N GLY A 213 -1.34 25.71 12.38
CA GLY A 213 -0.07 25.16 11.82
C GLY A 213 0.64 26.03 10.77
N SER A 214 1.91 25.76 10.47
CA SER A 214 2.65 26.38 9.36
C SER A 214 2.33 25.64 8.05
N TYR A 215 1.65 26.33 7.12
CA TYR A 215 1.12 25.79 5.85
C TYR A 215 2.00 26.06 4.63
N GLU A 216 3.16 26.69 4.80
CA GLU A 216 3.89 27.25 3.67
C GLU A 216 4.35 26.14 2.70
N GLY A 217 3.82 26.18 1.48
CA GLY A 217 4.19 25.34 0.35
C GLY A 217 3.28 24.14 0.08
N GLU A 218 2.40 23.71 1.00
CA GLU A 218 1.54 22.54 0.74
C GLU A 218 0.49 22.81 -0.35
N LEU A 219 -0.13 23.99 -0.31
CA LEU A 219 -1.05 24.41 -1.36
C LEU A 219 -0.32 24.59 -2.69
N CYS A 220 0.88 25.18 -2.64
CA CYS A 220 1.71 25.38 -3.82
C CYS A 220 2.06 24.03 -4.49
N ASP A 221 2.49 23.05 -3.71
CA ASP A 221 2.82 21.71 -4.16
C ASP A 221 1.60 21.04 -4.82
N LEU A 222 0.43 21.04 -4.13
CA LEU A 222 -0.80 20.42 -4.64
C LEU A 222 -1.26 21.03 -5.97
N LEU A 223 -1.24 22.36 -6.09
CA LEU A 223 -1.59 23.05 -7.33
C LEU A 223 -0.62 22.69 -8.45
N THR A 224 0.69 22.66 -8.15
CA THR A 224 1.74 22.30 -9.12
C THR A 224 1.61 20.84 -9.57
N TRP A 225 1.18 19.94 -8.69
CA TRP A 225 0.90 18.54 -9.02
C TRP A 225 -0.44 18.35 -9.76
N GLY A 226 -1.25 19.41 -9.92
CA GLY A 226 -2.47 19.37 -10.70
C GLY A 226 -3.75 19.08 -9.92
N GLN A 227 -3.72 19.14 -8.59
CA GLN A 227 -4.90 18.99 -7.74
C GLN A 227 -5.87 20.15 -7.96
N LYS A 228 -7.14 19.83 -8.21
CA LYS A 228 -8.20 20.84 -8.31
C LYS A 228 -8.57 21.35 -6.91
N ILE A 229 -8.57 22.66 -6.73
CA ILE A 229 -8.87 23.32 -5.46
C ILE A 229 -9.92 24.40 -5.69
N ASP A 230 -11.03 24.29 -4.98
CA ASP A 230 -12.14 25.24 -5.04
C ASP A 230 -11.91 26.30 -3.97
N PHE A 231 -11.73 27.55 -4.42
CA PHE A 231 -11.53 28.72 -3.56
C PHE A 231 -12.84 29.41 -3.18
N GLU A 232 -13.97 28.98 -3.75
CA GLU A 232 -15.28 29.56 -3.49
C GLU A 232 -15.75 29.23 -2.05
N HIS A 233 -15.75 30.24 -1.18
CA HIS A 233 -16.37 30.18 0.14
C HIS A 233 -16.91 31.56 0.54
N PRO A 234 -18.12 31.66 1.13
CA PRO A 234 -18.76 32.94 1.47
C PRO A 234 -17.99 33.85 2.45
N HIS A 235 -16.95 33.33 3.09
CA HIS A 235 -16.07 34.08 4.00
C HIS A 235 -14.63 34.21 3.50
N PHE A 236 -14.34 33.79 2.25
CA PHE A 236 -12.98 33.96 1.70
C PHE A 236 -12.70 35.44 1.40
N ASP A 237 -13.69 36.19 0.94
CA ASP A 237 -13.53 37.61 0.62
C ASP A 237 -13.41 38.49 1.88
N ASP A 238 -14.19 38.17 2.92
CA ASP A 238 -14.18 38.87 4.21
C ASP A 238 -14.10 37.89 5.40
N PRO A 239 -12.90 37.31 5.67
CA PRO A 239 -12.72 36.37 6.76
C PRO A 239 -12.64 37.08 8.13
N PRO A 240 -13.04 36.42 9.23
CA PRO A 240 -12.77 36.92 10.58
C PRO A 240 -11.27 37.26 10.78
N GLU A 241 -10.94 38.22 11.65
CA GLU A 241 -9.56 38.70 11.88
C GLU A 241 -8.54 37.57 12.07
N ASP A 242 -8.91 36.59 12.90
CA ASP A 242 -8.19 35.37 13.23
C ASP A 242 -7.91 34.44 12.02
N HIS A 243 -8.55 34.69 10.89
CA HIS A 243 -8.39 33.95 9.63
C HIS A 243 -7.68 34.76 8.53
N LYS A 244 -7.41 36.06 8.73
CA LYS A 244 -6.77 36.93 7.71
C LYS A 244 -5.32 36.52 7.39
N LEU A 245 -4.55 36.10 8.40
CA LEU A 245 -3.18 35.60 8.20
C LEU A 245 -3.18 34.36 7.28
N ASN A 246 -4.20 33.50 7.41
CA ASN A 246 -4.34 32.30 6.60
C ASN A 246 -4.67 32.62 5.13
N LYS A 247 -5.49 33.66 4.89
CA LYS A 247 -5.79 34.14 3.53
C LYS A 247 -4.53 34.60 2.78
N LEU A 248 -3.64 35.33 3.45
CA LEU A 248 -2.38 35.81 2.85
C LEU A 248 -1.46 34.64 2.45
N VAL A 249 -1.33 33.62 3.31
CA VAL A 249 -0.55 32.41 3.00
C VAL A 249 -1.13 31.68 1.81
N ILE A 250 -2.45 31.50 1.77
CA ILE A 250 -3.16 30.84 0.65
C ILE A 250 -2.93 31.60 -0.67
N ILE A 251 -3.04 32.93 -0.65
CA ILE A 251 -2.80 33.76 -1.85
C ILE A 251 -1.35 33.63 -2.31
N ASN A 252 -0.39 33.77 -1.41
CA ASN A 252 1.04 33.67 -1.73
C ASN A 252 1.41 32.29 -2.32
N ASP A 253 0.91 31.20 -1.73
CA ASP A 253 1.15 29.84 -2.26
C ASP A 253 0.49 29.63 -3.63
N LYS A 254 -0.71 30.20 -3.84
CA LYS A 254 -1.40 30.16 -5.13
C LYS A 254 -0.58 30.89 -6.21
N GLU A 255 -0.15 32.12 -5.93
CA GLU A 255 0.66 32.92 -6.86
C GLU A 255 2.00 32.24 -7.19
N LYS A 256 2.67 31.66 -6.18
CA LYS A 256 3.88 30.86 -6.38
C LYS A 256 3.64 29.66 -7.28
N ALA A 257 2.56 28.91 -7.07
CA ALA A 257 2.23 27.77 -7.92
C ALA A 257 1.92 28.19 -9.36
N GLU A 258 1.14 29.25 -9.56
CA GLU A 258 0.84 29.79 -10.90
C GLU A 258 2.13 30.16 -11.65
N LEU A 259 3.08 30.79 -10.96
CA LEU A 259 4.40 31.10 -11.51
C LEU A 259 5.17 29.83 -11.90
N MET A 260 5.26 28.84 -10.99
CA MET A 260 5.98 27.58 -11.24
C MET A 260 5.36 26.79 -12.41
N ILE A 261 4.04 26.74 -12.49
CA ILE A 261 3.31 26.08 -13.59
C ILE A 261 3.61 26.80 -14.91
N ALA A 262 3.62 28.14 -14.93
CA ALA A 262 3.96 28.91 -16.13
C ALA A 262 5.40 28.65 -16.59
N GLU A 263 6.36 28.61 -15.65
CA GLU A 263 7.77 28.30 -15.94
C GLU A 263 7.96 26.88 -16.49
N GLN A 264 7.32 25.88 -15.88
CA GLN A 264 7.36 24.48 -16.35
C GLN A 264 6.72 24.34 -17.74
N THR A 265 5.62 25.03 -17.98
CA THR A 265 4.93 25.04 -19.28
C THR A 265 5.82 25.66 -20.35
N ALA A 266 6.44 26.81 -20.07
CA ALA A 266 7.38 27.46 -20.97
C ALA A 266 8.59 26.57 -21.29
N ALA A 267 9.17 25.90 -20.27
CA ALA A 267 10.26 24.96 -20.46
C ALA A 267 9.85 23.76 -21.33
N SER A 268 8.66 23.20 -21.11
CA SER A 268 8.14 22.07 -21.88
C SER A 268 7.88 22.44 -23.34
N ILE A 269 7.34 23.64 -23.60
CA ILE A 269 7.15 24.17 -24.96
C ILE A 269 8.50 24.35 -25.66
N ASN A 270 9.49 24.94 -24.98
CA ASN A 270 10.82 25.13 -25.54
C ASN A 270 11.50 23.81 -25.90
N GLN A 271 11.35 22.79 -25.04
CA GLN A 271 11.86 21.45 -25.33
C GLN A 271 11.16 20.83 -26.55
N ALA A 272 9.83 20.90 -26.61
CA ALA A 272 9.06 20.39 -27.74
C ALA A 272 9.42 21.09 -29.07
N LEU A 273 9.64 22.41 -29.03
CA LEU A 273 10.12 23.17 -30.19
C LEU A 273 11.52 22.72 -30.63
N ALA A 274 12.42 22.45 -29.68
CA ALA A 274 13.77 21.96 -29.97
C ALA A 274 13.74 20.55 -30.57
N ASP A 275 12.93 19.65 -30.02
CA ASP A 275 12.77 18.28 -30.51
C ASP A 275 12.15 18.24 -31.92
N ALA A 276 11.27 19.20 -32.23
CA ALA A 276 10.70 19.39 -33.57
C ALA A 276 11.68 20.04 -34.57
N GLY A 277 12.90 20.41 -34.14
CA GLY A 277 13.89 21.10 -34.99
C GLY A 277 13.51 22.53 -35.37
N LEU A 278 12.50 23.12 -34.71
CA LEU A 278 11.95 24.44 -35.01
C LEU A 278 12.67 25.58 -34.29
N THR A 279 13.73 25.28 -33.52
CA THR A 279 14.55 26.27 -32.80
C THR A 279 15.78 26.71 -33.58
N GLN A 280 16.00 26.20 -34.81
CA GLN A 280 17.05 26.71 -35.68
C GLN A 280 16.60 28.04 -36.29
N ASP A 281 17.22 29.12 -35.82
CA ASP A 281 17.27 30.38 -36.56
C ASP A 281 17.85 30.09 -37.95
N ASP A 282 16.99 30.13 -38.98
CA ASP A 282 17.35 30.22 -40.39
C ASP A 282 18.02 31.58 -40.69
N THR A 283 19.00 31.98 -39.89
CA THR A 283 19.83 33.13 -40.21
C THR A 283 20.85 32.70 -41.27
N PRO A 284 20.83 33.32 -42.47
CA PRO A 284 21.72 32.91 -43.55
C PRO A 284 23.17 33.21 -43.13
N LYS A 285 24.01 32.16 -43.10
CA LYS A 285 25.44 32.29 -42.81
C LYS A 285 26.07 33.36 -43.71
N PRO A 286 26.81 34.34 -43.17
CA PRO A 286 27.43 35.36 -43.99
C PRO A 286 28.43 34.72 -44.95
N LYS A 287 28.24 34.95 -46.25
CA LYS A 287 29.16 34.52 -47.31
C LYS A 287 30.55 35.07 -47.00
N ARG A 288 31.53 34.19 -46.78
CA ARG A 288 32.95 34.56 -46.77
C ARG A 288 33.27 35.23 -48.12
N LYS A 289 33.66 36.50 -48.08
CA LYS A 289 34.25 37.18 -49.25
C LYS A 289 35.62 36.54 -49.50
N MET A 290 35.80 36.03 -50.72
CA MET A 290 37.11 35.67 -51.28
C MET A 290 37.98 36.91 -51.43
#